data_AF-A0A6C0LWL7-F1
#
_entry.id   AF-A0A6C0LWL7-F1
#
_cell.length_a   1.000
_cell.length_b   1.000
_cell.length_c   1.000
_cell.angle_alpha   90.00
_cell.angle_beta   90.00
_cell.angle_gamma   90.00
#
_symmetry.space_group_name_H-M   'P 1'
#
loop_
_entity.id
_entity.type
_entity.pdbx_description
1 polymer ?
#
loop_
_entity_poly.entity_id
_entity_poly.type
_entity_poly.pdbx_seq_one_letter_code
_entity_poly.pdbx_strand_id
1 'polypeptide(L)' 'MFDLQDDMKDLLRNINLCCIKINEQKNLNCTFTKLDFLEKEAFYEKYPNTIFYESKQK' A
#
# COMPACT_ATOMS: atom_id res chain seq x y z
N MET A 1 -10.69 -9.44 -15.95
CA MET A 1 -9.72 -8.88 -14.97
C MET A 1 -8.89 -7.87 -15.76
N PHE A 2 -9.02 -6.58 -15.49
CA PHE A 2 -8.20 -5.57 -16.17
C PHE A 2 -6.81 -5.60 -15.52
N ASP A 3 -5.82 -6.11 -16.23
CA ASP A 3 -4.44 -5.98 -15.79
C ASP A 3 -4.08 -4.50 -15.82
N LEU A 4 -3.69 -3.95 -14.67
CA LEU A 4 -3.13 -2.59 -14.63
C LEU A 4 -1.86 -2.56 -15.48
N GLN A 5 -1.74 -1.55 -16.33
CA GLN A 5 -0.49 -1.26 -17.04
C GLN A 5 0.64 -1.06 -16.02
N ASP A 6 1.84 -1.53 -16.34
CA ASP A 6 2.97 -1.56 -15.41
C ASP A 6 3.31 -0.15 -14.87
N ASP A 7 3.22 0.89 -15.71
CA ASP A 7 3.41 2.28 -15.30
C ASP A 7 2.44 2.73 -14.20
N MET A 8 1.19 2.24 -14.25
CA MET A 8 0.20 2.52 -13.21
C MET A 8 0.50 1.76 -11.92
N LYS A 9 0.96 0.50 -12.02
CA LYS A 9 1.38 -0.28 -10.85
C LYS A 9 2.56 0.40 -10.15
N ASP A 10 3.53 0.90 -10.91
CA ASP A 10 4.68 1.64 -10.38
C ASP A 10 4.28 2.95 -9.72
N LEU A 11 3.39 3.72 -10.35
CA LEU A 11 2.84 4.94 -9.75
C LEU A 11 2.13 4.64 -8.43
N LEU A 12 1.27 3.62 -8.39
CA LEU A 12 0.54 3.21 -7.19
C LEU A 12 1.48 2.71 -6.09
N ARG A 13 2.55 2.00 -6.44
CA ARG A 13 3.60 1.57 -5.50
C ARG A 13 4.30 2.78 -4.87
N ASN A 14 4.66 3.78 -5.69
CA ASN A 14 5.30 5.01 -5.22
C ASN A 14 4.38 5.85 -4.32
N ILE A 15 3.08 5.93 -4.66
CA ILE A 15 2.08 6.60 -3.80
C ILE A 15 1.97 5.89 -2.45
N ASN A 16 1.83 4.56 -2.43
CA ASN A 16 1.77 3.79 -1.18
C ASN A 16 3.02 4.02 -0.32
N LEU A 17 4.21 3.94 -0.93
CA LEU A 17 5.48 4.21 -0.25
C LEU A 17 5.51 5.60 0.38
N CYS A 18 5.07 6.62 -0.34
CA CYS A 18 5.04 8.00 0.14
C CYS A 18 4.10 8.14 1.34
N CYS A 19 2.88 7.60 1.23
CA CYS A 19 1.89 7.67 2.29
C CYS A 19 2.37 6.97 3.59
N ILE A 20 2.98 5.79 3.46
CA ILE A 20 3.55 5.05 4.61
C ILE A 20 4.64 5.89 5.28
N LYS A 21 5.58 6.44 4.50
CA LYS A 21 6.65 7.28 5.06
C LYS A 21 6.13 8.52 5.78
N ILE A 22 5.12 9.18 5.23
CA ILE A 22 4.50 10.34 5.89
C ILE A 22 3.84 9.90 7.20
N ASN A 23 3.12 8.78 7.19
CA ASN A 23 2.48 8.23 8.38
C ASN A 23 3.48 7.97 9.51
N GLU A 24 4.58 7.29 9.20
CA GLU A 24 5.65 6.98 10.15
C GLU A 24 6.38 8.23 10.64
N GLN A 25 6.73 9.16 9.74
CA GLN A 25 7.48 10.38 10.10
C GLN A 25 6.68 11.38 10.93
N LYS A 26 5.37 11.47 10.67
CA LYS A 26 4.49 12.43 11.35
C LYS A 26 3.73 11.78 12.52
N ASN A 27 4.02 10.51 12.83
CA ASN A 27 3.32 9.70 13.81
C ASN A 27 1.79 9.84 13.66
N LEU A 28 1.33 9.78 12.41
CA LEU A 28 -0.08 9.86 12.11
C LEU A 28 -0.69 8.49 12.45
N ASN A 29 -1.89 8.51 13.01
CA ASN A 29 -2.66 7.29 13.24
C ASN A 29 -3.51 6.97 12.00
N CYS A 30 -2.91 7.00 10.80
CA CYS A 30 -3.62 6.62 9.59
C CYS A 30 -3.63 5.11 9.42
N THR A 31 -4.64 4.64 8.70
CA THR A 31 -4.84 3.24 8.38
C THR A 31 -4.96 3.09 6.88
N PHE A 32 -4.34 2.05 6.32
CA PHE A 32 -4.24 1.87 4.88
C PHE A 32 -4.97 0.61 4.43
N THR A 33 -5.76 0.71 3.37
CA THR A 33 -6.33 -0.45 2.70
C THR A 33 -5.31 -1.01 1.72
N LYS A 34 -5.07 -2.33 1.79
CA LYS A 34 -4.13 -3.02 0.92
C LYS A 34 -4.61 -3.05 -0.53
N LEU A 35 -3.67 -2.94 -1.47
CA LEU A 35 -3.89 -3.23 -2.88
C LEU A 35 -3.45 -4.67 -3.16
N ASP A 36 -4.31 -5.45 -3.82
CA ASP A 36 -4.10 -6.89 -4.03
C ASP A 36 -2.78 -7.22 -4.72
N PHE A 37 -2.34 -6.38 -5.68
CA PHE A 37 -1.08 -6.62 -6.40
C PHE A 37 0.15 -6.37 -5.51
N LEU A 38 0.09 -5.38 -4.62
CA LEU A 38 1.17 -5.09 -3.68
C LEU A 38 1.25 -6.16 -2.57
N GLU A 39 0.09 -6.70 -2.16
CA GLU A 39 0.04 -7.83 -1.23
C GLU A 39 0.71 -9.07 -1.83
N LYS A 40 0.41 -9.40 -3.09
CA LYS A 40 1.05 -10.52 -3.82
C LYS A 40 2.57 -10.36 -3.97
N GLU A 41 3.07 -9.13 -3.93
CA GLU A 41 4.49 -8.79 -3.98
C GLU A 41 5.15 -8.73 -2.58
N ALA A 42 4.44 -9.10 -1.52
CA ALA A 42 4.88 -8.96 -0.12
C ALA A 42 5.36 -7.53 0.22
N PHE A 43 4.79 -6.52 -0.44
CA PHE A 43 5.21 -5.12 -0.30
C PHE A 43 5.04 -4.62 1.14
N TYR A 44 3.91 -4.94 1.77
CA TYR A 44 3.53 -4.41 3.08
C TYR A 44 4.31 -5.01 4.26
N GLU A 45 4.91 -6.20 4.10
CA GLU A 45 5.73 -6.84 5.13
C GLU A 45 6.96 -6.01 5.51
N LYS A 46 7.39 -5.11 4.62
CA LYS A 46 8.52 -4.20 4.83
C LYS A 46 8.22 -3.06 5.82
N TYR A 47 6.96 -2.89 6.23
CA TYR A 47 6.49 -1.76 7.04
C TYR A 47 5.74 -2.23 8.29
N PRO A 48 6.41 -2.91 9.24
CA PRO A 48 5.76 -3.51 10.40
C PRO A 48 5.14 -2.51 11.38
N ASN A 49 5.51 -1.23 11.28
CA ASN A 49 5.01 -0.15 12.15
C ASN A 49 3.75 0.53 11.59
N THR A 50 3.29 0.12 10.41
CA THR A 50 2.11 0.69 9.77
C THR A 50 0.96 -0.32 9.79
N ILE A 51 -0.24 0.16 10.15
CA ILE A 51 -1.43 -0.68 10.22
C ILE A 51 -2.10 -0.75 8.84
N PHE A 52 -2.20 -1.97 8.30
CA PHE A 52 -2.85 -2.27 7.02
C PHE A 52 -4.08 -3.15 7.22
N TYR A 53 -5.16 -2.83 6.51
CA TYR A 53 -6.38 -3.64 6.45
C TYR A 53 -6.52 -4.32 5.09
N GLU A 54 -7.04 -5.54 5.09
CA GLU A 54 -7.42 -6.21 3.85
C GLU A 54 -8.51 -5.43 3.12
N SER A 55 -8.37 -5.36 1.79
CA SER A 55 -9.45 -4.87 0.94
C SER A 55 -10.60 -5.85 1.00
N LYS A 56 -11.66 -5.53 1.76
CA LYS A 56 -12.92 -6.28 1.69
C LYS A 56 -13.63 -5.91 0.39
N GLN A 57 -13.25 -6.54 -0.72
CA GLN A 57 -14.10 -6.57 -1.89
C GLN A 57 -15.33 -7.42 -1.55
N LYS A 58 -16.49 -6.76 -1.42
CA LYS A 58 -17.80 -7.37 -1.20
C LYS A 58 -18.47 -7.64 -2.54
#